data_AF-V4IVX8-F1
#
_entry.id   AF-V4IVX8-F1
#
_cell.length_a   1.000
_cell.length_b   1.000
_cell.length_c   1.000
_cell.angle_alpha   90.00
_cell.angle_beta   90.00
_cell.angle_gamma   90.00
#
_symmetry.space_group_name_H-M   'P 1'
#
loop_
_entity.id
_entity.type
_entity.pdbx_description
1 polymer ?
#
loop_
_entity_poly.entity_id
_entity_poly.type
_entity_poly.pdbx_seq_one_letter_code
_entity_poly.pdbx_strand_id
1 'polypeptide(L)'
;MFEQYGARKRSTDFKTGKKLGARDHLVLLKKSKTRPDWITPEEDAQASATLKVREFAAAGKITVTTFLDAKVAPKKKSRVLYLRRWNVELDLRNIKTTLGMARLRCKTP
;
A
#
# COMPACT_ATOMS: atom_id res chain seq x y z
N MET A 1 -3.79 12.65 -5.96
CA MET A 1 -2.98 11.41 -6.10
C MET A 1 -3.43 10.46 -5.02
N PHE A 2 -3.90 9.26 -5.36
CA PHE A 2 -4.32 8.25 -4.39
C PHE A 2 -3.08 7.66 -3.68
N GLU A 3 -2.67 8.27 -2.56
CA GLU A 3 -1.65 7.69 -1.69
C GLU A 3 -2.29 6.72 -0.71
N GLN A 4 -2.08 5.42 -0.93
CA GLN A 4 -2.42 4.40 0.06
C GLN A 4 -1.38 4.47 1.21
N TYR A 5 -1.84 4.60 2.46
CA TYR A 5 -1.01 4.72 3.68
C TYR A 5 -0.18 6.01 3.86
N GLY A 6 -0.79 7.20 3.65
CA GLY A 6 -0.13 8.49 3.93
C GLY A 6 0.40 8.66 5.37
N ALA A 7 -0.20 8.00 6.36
CA ALA A 7 0.27 8.03 7.76
C ALA A 7 1.66 7.38 7.96
N ARG A 8 2.02 6.36 7.15
CA ARG A 8 3.35 5.73 7.23
C ARG A 8 4.45 6.66 6.72
N LYS A 9 4.17 7.50 5.72
CA LYS A 9 5.11 8.51 5.22
C LYS A 9 5.63 9.43 6.34
N ARG A 10 4.81 9.70 7.36
CA ARG A 10 5.18 10.53 8.53
C ARG A 10 5.90 9.76 9.65
N SER A 11 5.76 8.43 9.69
CA SER A 11 6.24 7.59 10.80
C SER A 11 7.33 6.58 10.40
N THR A 12 7.69 6.46 9.12
CA THR A 12 8.76 5.57 8.67
C THR A 12 10.13 6.10 9.11
N ASP A 13 10.80 5.32 9.96
CA ASP A 13 12.19 5.53 10.34
C ASP A 13 13.09 4.38 9.84
N PHE A 14 13.87 4.64 8.79
CA PHE A 14 14.81 3.68 8.18
C PHE A 14 16.00 3.28 9.07
N LYS A 15 16.11 3.84 10.27
CA LYS A 15 17.10 3.40 11.26
C LYS A 15 16.64 2.17 12.04
N THR A 16 15.34 1.90 12.05
CA THR A 16 14.73 0.78 12.78
C THR A 16 14.70 -0.50 11.95
N GLY A 17 14.38 -1.64 12.59
CA GLY A 17 14.20 -2.91 11.88
C GLY A 17 15.48 -3.51 11.30
N LYS A 18 15.33 -4.49 10.40
CA LYS A 18 16.45 -5.16 9.74
C LYS A 18 16.78 -4.46 8.43
N LYS A 19 17.95 -3.85 8.35
CA LYS A 19 18.43 -3.17 7.13
C LYS A 19 18.69 -4.16 6.00
N LEU A 20 18.23 -3.81 4.81
CA LEU A 20 18.52 -4.51 3.55
C LEU A 20 19.39 -3.66 2.60
N GLY A 21 19.56 -2.37 2.90
CA GLY A 21 20.31 -1.41 2.09
C GLY A 21 19.99 0.04 2.46
N ALA A 22 20.51 1.00 1.69
CA ALA A 22 20.28 2.42 1.94
C ALA A 22 18.78 2.77 1.83
N ARG A 23 18.16 3.22 2.93
CA ARG A 23 16.71 3.47 3.04
C ARG A 23 15.87 2.28 2.58
N ASP A 24 16.28 1.07 3.01
CA ASP A 24 15.63 -0.22 2.78
C ASP A 24 15.67 -1.04 4.06
N HIS A 25 14.52 -1.44 4.58
CA HIS A 25 14.46 -2.24 5.79
C HIS A 25 13.25 -3.16 5.87
N LEU A 26 13.34 -4.16 6.74
CA LEU A 26 12.21 -4.98 7.17
C LEU A 26 11.76 -4.52 8.55
N VAL A 27 10.45 -4.29 8.68
CA VAL A 27 9.78 -3.90 9.92
C VAL A 27 8.65 -4.87 10.22
N LEU A 28 8.33 -5.00 11.50
CA LEU A 28 7.16 -5.73 11.97
C LEU A 28 6.06 -4.73 12.30
N LEU A 29 4.94 -4.83 11.60
CA LEU A 29 3.72 -4.12 11.93
C LEU A 29 2.93 -4.95 12.93
N LYS A 30 2.50 -4.32 14.03
CA LYS A 30 1.55 -4.94 14.95
C LYS A 30 0.14 -4.72 14.42
N LYS A 31 -0.68 -5.75 14.56
CA LYS A 31 -2.11 -5.66 14.32
C LYS A 31 -2.72 -4.58 15.22
N SER A 32 -3.73 -3.87 14.71
CA SER A 32 -4.48 -2.87 15.49
C SER A 32 -5.07 -3.51 16.75
N LYS A 33 -5.08 -2.77 17.87
CA LYS A 33 -5.76 -3.21 19.09
C LYS A 33 -7.28 -3.21 18.94
N THR A 34 -7.80 -2.35 18.08
CA THR A 34 -9.22 -2.23 17.80
C THR A 34 -9.56 -3.04 16.56
N ARG A 35 -10.47 -4.01 16.72
CA ARG A 35 -11.08 -4.76 15.62
C ARG A 35 -11.98 -3.81 14.80
N PRO A 36 -11.87 -3.78 13.46
CA PRO A 36 -12.81 -3.06 12.62
C PRO A 36 -14.21 -3.67 12.65
N ASP A 37 -15.25 -2.84 12.55
CA ASP A 37 -16.65 -3.30 12.68
C ASP A 37 -17.08 -4.31 11.60
N TRP A 38 -16.42 -4.30 10.43
CA TRP A 38 -16.73 -5.15 9.28
C TRP A 38 -16.07 -6.54 9.30
N ILE A 39 -15.18 -6.84 10.25
CA ILE A 39 -14.55 -8.16 10.43
C ILE A 39 -15.22 -8.88 11.61
N THR A 40 -15.50 -10.18 11.53
CA THR A 40 -16.07 -10.89 12.70
C THR A 40 -15.03 -11.12 13.81
N PRO A 41 -15.43 -11.32 15.07
CA PRO A 41 -14.50 -11.65 16.16
C PRO A 41 -13.63 -12.88 15.86
N GLU A 42 -14.20 -13.88 15.18
CA GLU A 42 -13.52 -15.13 14.84
C GLU A 42 -12.46 -14.90 13.75
N GLU A 43 -12.80 -14.15 12.70
CA GLU A 43 -11.86 -13.75 11.64
C GLU A 43 -10.72 -12.89 12.20
N ASP A 44 -11.05 -11.98 13.12
CA ASP A 44 -10.06 -11.16 13.79
C ASP A 44 -9.10 -12.04 14.59
N ALA A 45 -9.60 -13.00 15.37
CA ALA A 45 -8.77 -13.90 16.17
C ALA A 45 -7.81 -14.75 15.32
N GLN A 46 -8.21 -15.12 14.09
CA GLN A 46 -7.35 -15.87 13.17
C GLN A 46 -6.25 -15.01 12.52
N ALA A 47 -6.45 -13.70 12.42
CA ALA A 47 -5.46 -12.80 11.83
C ALA A 47 -4.19 -12.73 12.68
N SER A 48 -3.03 -12.86 12.02
CA SER A 48 -1.74 -12.80 12.71
C SER A 48 -1.55 -11.48 13.47
N ALA A 49 -1.07 -11.59 14.71
CA ALA A 49 -0.80 -10.43 15.57
C ALA A 49 0.29 -9.49 14.99
N THR A 50 1.14 -10.01 14.10
CA THR A 50 2.19 -9.22 13.47
C THR A 50 2.33 -9.53 11.99
N LEU A 51 2.60 -8.50 11.20
CA LEU A 51 2.89 -8.61 9.78
C LEU A 51 4.30 -8.08 9.50
N LYS A 52 5.19 -8.94 9.01
CA LYS A 52 6.49 -8.50 8.52
C LYS A 52 6.32 -7.86 7.15
N VAL A 53 6.79 -6.63 7.01
CA VAL A 53 6.77 -5.90 5.75
C VAL A 53 8.13 -5.30 5.46
N ARG A 54 8.38 -5.00 4.21
CA ARG A 54 9.54 -4.24 3.75
C ARG A 54 9.12 -2.82 3.44
N GLU A 55 9.90 -1.85 3.91
CA GLU A 55 9.75 -0.46 3.49
C GLU A 55 11.02 0.02 2.82
N PHE A 56 10.86 0.71 1.71
CA PHE A 56 11.99 1.31 1.02
C PHE A 56 11.62 2.63 0.37
N ALA A 57 12.59 3.53 0.31
CA ALA A 57 12.45 4.77 -0.45
C ALA A 57 12.93 4.59 -1.90
N ALA A 58 12.12 5.03 -2.86
CA ALA A 58 12.46 5.11 -4.29
C ALA A 58 11.76 6.30 -4.95
N ALA A 59 12.50 7.11 -5.72
CA ALA A 59 11.98 8.26 -6.48
C ALA A 59 11.07 9.21 -5.65
N GLY A 60 11.53 9.59 -4.45
CA GLY A 60 10.81 10.51 -3.57
C GLY A 60 9.60 9.91 -2.85
N LYS A 61 9.32 8.61 -3.02
CA LYS A 61 8.22 7.91 -2.34
C LYS A 61 8.73 6.80 -1.44
N ILE A 62 8.02 6.57 -0.34
CA ILE A 62 8.19 5.40 0.52
C ILE A 62 7.18 4.34 0.07
N THR A 63 7.66 3.16 -0.25
CA THR A 63 6.84 2.02 -0.65
C THR A 63 6.89 0.97 0.45
N VAL A 64 5.71 0.47 0.85
CA VAL A 64 5.53 -0.64 1.78
C VAL A 64 5.08 -1.86 0.99
N THR A 65 5.72 -3.01 1.19
CA THR A 65 5.40 -4.24 0.47
C THR A 65 5.61 -5.50 1.32
N THR A 66 4.91 -6.57 0.98
CA THR A 66 5.12 -7.92 1.54
C THR A 66 6.25 -8.68 0.87
N PHE A 67 6.86 -8.16 -0.21
CA PHE A 67 8.08 -8.74 -0.78
C PHE A 67 9.29 -8.47 0.12
N LEU A 68 9.66 -9.47 0.92
CA LEU A 68 10.68 -9.35 1.97
C LEU A 68 12.12 -9.39 1.45
N ASP A 69 12.37 -10.02 0.30
CA ASP A 69 13.72 -10.17 -0.24
C ASP A 69 14.05 -9.10 -1.28
N ALA A 70 15.14 -8.36 -1.04
CA ALA A 70 15.68 -7.37 -1.95
C ALA A 70 16.29 -7.95 -3.23
N LYS A 71 16.73 -9.22 -3.20
CA LYS A 71 17.29 -9.92 -4.36
C LYS A 71 16.17 -10.33 -5.32
N VAL A 72 15.10 -10.92 -4.79
CA VAL A 72 13.91 -11.33 -5.57
C VAL A 72 13.12 -10.13 -6.07
N ALA A 73 12.93 -9.12 -5.22
CA ALA A 73 12.23 -7.89 -5.56
C ALA A 73 13.13 -6.65 -5.36
N PRO A 74 14.00 -6.32 -6.33
CA PRO A 74 14.84 -5.13 -6.25
C PRO A 74 14.00 -3.85 -6.29
N LYS A 75 14.40 -2.84 -5.52
CA LYS A 75 13.72 -1.53 -5.44
C LYS A 75 13.39 -0.94 -6.81
N LYS A 76 14.33 -1.03 -7.75
CA LYS A 76 14.17 -0.50 -9.12
C LYS A 76 13.00 -1.16 -9.84
N LYS A 77 12.86 -2.49 -9.74
CA LYS A 77 11.75 -3.24 -10.35
C LYS A 77 10.43 -2.97 -9.63
N SER A 78 10.43 -2.98 -8.30
CA SER A 78 9.23 -2.68 -7.50
C SER A 78 8.70 -1.26 -7.75
N ARG A 79 9.59 -0.28 -7.97
CA ARG A 79 9.21 1.07 -8.40
C ARG A 79 8.45 1.06 -9.73
N VAL A 80 8.94 0.33 -10.74
CA VAL A 80 8.29 0.26 -12.06
C VAL A 80 6.89 -0.31 -11.94
N LEU A 81 6.70 -1.36 -11.12
CA LEU A 81 5.39 -1.93 -10.84
C LEU A 81 4.45 -0.89 -10.18
N TYR A 82 4.96 -0.11 -9.23
CA TYR A 82 4.18 0.95 -8.60
C TYR A 82 3.76 2.04 -9.59
N LEU A 83 4.63 2.41 -10.55
CA LEU A 83 4.28 3.39 -11.59
C LEU A 83 3.16 2.88 -12.50
N ARG A 84 3.15 1.58 -12.83
CA ARG A 84 2.09 0.96 -13.64
C ARG A 84 0.70 1.04 -13.00
N ARG A 85 0.60 1.27 -11.68
CA ARG A 85 -0.69 1.54 -11.01
C ARG A 85 -1.43 2.73 -11.61
N TRP A 86 -0.71 3.71 -12.17
CA TRP A 86 -1.33 4.87 -12.83
C TRP A 86 -2.24 4.47 -14.00
N ASN A 87 -1.93 3.37 -14.68
CA ASN A 87 -2.76 2.88 -15.78
C ASN A 87 -4.19 2.58 -15.31
N VAL A 88 -4.36 2.07 -14.10
CA VAL A 88 -5.71 1.83 -13.52
C VAL A 88 -6.49 3.13 -13.36
N GLU A 89 -5.83 4.23 -12.96
CA GLU A 89 -6.50 5.53 -12.85
C GLU A 89 -6.94 6.06 -14.23
N LEU A 90 -6.11 5.84 -15.26
CA LEU A 90 -6.44 6.17 -16.65
C LEU A 90 -7.61 5.32 -17.16
N ASP A 91 -7.60 4.02 -16.90
CA ASP A 91 -8.64 3.08 -17.32
C ASP A 91 -9.98 3.42 -16.66
N LEU A 92 -9.97 3.70 -15.34
CA LEU A 92 -11.18 4.15 -14.63
C LEU A 92 -11.72 5.48 -15.17
N ARG A 93 -10.84 6.40 -15.58
CA ARG A 93 -11.26 7.64 -16.25
C ARG A 93 -11.91 7.34 -17.60
N ASN A 94 -11.29 6.47 -18.40
CA ASN A 94 -11.83 6.07 -19.70
C ASN A 94 -13.22 5.45 -19.56
N ILE A 95 -13.40 4.50 -18.63
CA ILE A 95 -14.71 3.89 -18.35
C ILE A 95 -15.75 4.97 -18.00
N LYS A 96 -15.41 5.91 -17.10
CA LYS A 96 -16.34 6.98 -16.71
C LYS A 96 -16.73 7.88 -17.86
N THR A 97 -15.79 8.23 -18.73
CA THR A 97 -16.05 9.10 -19.88
C THR A 97 -16.85 8.38 -20.95
N THR A 98 -16.43 7.17 -21.34
CA THR A 98 -17.08 6.38 -22.40
C THR A 98 -18.51 6.00 -22.03
N LEU A 99 -18.76 5.62 -20.78
CA LEU A 99 -20.10 5.24 -20.32
C LEU A 99 -20.97 6.44 -19.90
N GLY A 100 -20.50 7.68 -20.07
CA GLY A 100 -21.24 8.88 -19.66
C GLY A 100 -21.42 9.04 -18.13
N MET A 101 -20.72 8.24 -17.33
CA MET A 101 -20.77 8.24 -15.86
C MET A 101 -20.01 9.41 -15.22
N ALA A 102 -19.38 10.27 -16.02
CA ALA A 102 -18.68 11.45 -15.53
C ALA A 102 -19.60 12.47 -14.84
N ARG A 103 -20.91 12.47 -15.17
CA ARG A 103 -21.91 13.36 -14.56
C ARG A 103 -23.13 12.55 -14.12
N LEU A 104 -23.28 12.36 -12.81
CA LEU A 104 -24.42 11.67 -12.22
C LEU A 104 -25.69 12.52 -12.39
N ARG A 105 -26.77 11.91 -12.90
CA ARG A 105 -28.10 12.55 -13.04
C ARG A 105 -29.19 11.88 -12.20
N CYS A 106 -28.89 10.75 -11.55
CA CYS A 106 -29.83 10.04 -10.70
C CYS A 106 -30.09 10.82 -9.42
N LYS A 107 -31.34 10.82 -8.95
CA LYS A 107 -31.76 11.47 -7.68
C LYS A 107 -31.65 10.54 -6.47
N THR A 108 -31.33 9.27 -6.71
CA THR A 108 -31.19 8.23 -5.69
C THR A 108 -29.88 7.46 -5.93
N PRO A 109 -29.22 6.96 -4.87
CA PRO A 109 -27.97 6.21 -4.96
C PRO A 109 -28.10 4.91 -5.77
#